data_AF-A0A8J3G7N5-F1
#
_entry.id   AF-A0A8J3G7N5-F1
#
_cell.length_a   1.000
_cell.length_b   1.000
_cell.length_c   1.000
_cell.angle_alpha   90.00
_cell.angle_beta   90.00
_cell.angle_gamma   90.00
#
_symmetry.space_group_name_H-M   'P 1'
#
loop_
_entity.id
_entity.type
_entity.pdbx_description
1 polymer ?
#
loop_
_entity_poly.entity_id
_entity_poly.type
_entity_poly.pdbx_seq_one_letter_code
_entity_poly.pdbx_strand_id
1 'polypeptide(L)'
;MKRRIILSYILILSFALNTASAQKKTTATPELNRRATDQIRALAREKVKALSDLLNAIANEDLTTYDRKYVILNSYMPSNDQLFFNDGVIVEDDIDPAHTAPAAGSDAVIDRYLSNLDLFYQKSTTNTIEFSNIVVGDVKAGEKYPYVKVFFTSEFKGKHKSITTPYKPTQRVAEFIAASVDDEWIVYITRLAFQSPTAMQDNIAALPVSTSTNAEKPTDMAKAEPKKETPASVKNLGKQVSSASAQKQKTTALIKVGVGVAALAFGTATFLMLNSDHADYKKRISNAEGITSYAAPGIYISAGAAAVGVGIGLTSLGNFKKAKR
;
A
#
# COMPACT_ATOMS: atom_id res chain seq x y z
N MET A 1 -36.68 9.45 -83.87
CA MET A 1 -36.49 8.17 -83.14
C MET A 1 -35.32 8.35 -82.17
N LYS A 2 -35.54 8.81 -80.94
CA LYS A 2 -35.54 8.01 -79.69
C LYS A 2 -34.54 6.84 -79.69
N ARG A 3 -33.46 6.97 -78.89
CA ARG A 3 -33.09 5.99 -77.85
C ARG A 3 -32.19 6.67 -76.81
N ARG A 4 -32.65 6.58 -75.56
CA ARG A 4 -32.02 7.06 -74.33
C ARG A 4 -31.01 5.99 -73.87
N ILE A 5 -29.85 6.41 -73.36
CA ILE A 5 -29.01 5.56 -72.52
C ILE A 5 -28.66 6.36 -71.26
N ILE A 6 -29.17 5.86 -70.13
CA ILE A 6 -28.93 6.31 -68.78
C ILE A 6 -27.64 5.63 -68.33
N LEU A 7 -26.59 6.38 -67.98
CA LEU A 7 -25.41 5.82 -67.32
C LEU A 7 -25.42 6.23 -65.85
N SER A 8 -25.74 5.25 -65.02
CA SER A 8 -25.64 5.23 -63.56
C SER A 8 -24.17 5.27 -63.13
N TYR A 9 -23.78 6.26 -62.33
CA TYR A 9 -22.50 6.26 -61.63
C TYR A 9 -22.66 5.55 -60.28
N ILE A 10 -22.11 4.34 -60.16
CA ILE A 10 -21.93 3.63 -58.89
C ILE A 10 -20.54 3.99 -58.37
N LEU A 11 -20.49 4.84 -57.33
CA LEU A 11 -19.27 5.15 -56.59
C LEU A 11 -19.01 4.05 -55.57
N ILE A 12 -18.04 3.17 -55.83
CA ILE A 12 -17.61 2.11 -54.92
C ILE A 12 -16.66 2.73 -53.88
N LEU A 13 -17.16 2.91 -52.66
CA LEU A 13 -16.38 3.35 -51.50
C LEU A 13 -15.65 2.15 -50.88
N SER A 14 -14.39 1.95 -51.24
CA SER A 14 -13.54 0.88 -50.70
C SER A 14 -13.08 1.24 -49.28
N PHE A 15 -13.76 0.70 -48.27
CA PHE A 15 -13.31 0.72 -46.88
C PHE A 15 -12.18 -0.30 -46.69
N ALA A 16 -10.94 0.16 -46.61
CA ALA A 16 -9.80 -0.67 -46.24
C ALA A 16 -9.83 -0.93 -44.73
N LEU A 17 -10.27 -2.12 -44.31
CA LEU A 17 -10.11 -2.58 -42.93
C LEU A 17 -8.63 -2.87 -42.67
N ASN A 18 -7.94 -1.94 -42.01
CA ASN A 18 -6.64 -2.20 -41.38
C ASN A 18 -6.87 -3.02 -40.10
N THR A 19 -6.83 -4.35 -40.23
CA THR A 19 -6.67 -5.25 -39.10
C THR A 19 -5.23 -5.14 -38.59
N ALA A 20 -5.00 -4.26 -37.61
CA ALA A 20 -3.75 -4.23 -36.86
C ALA A 20 -3.65 -5.52 -36.03
N SER A 21 -2.86 -6.48 -36.50
CA SER A 21 -2.48 -7.66 -35.74
C SER A 21 -1.69 -7.22 -34.51
N ALA A 22 -2.35 -7.14 -33.35
CA ALA A 22 -1.69 -6.92 -32.07
C ALA A 22 -0.74 -8.10 -31.81
N GLN A 23 0.53 -7.93 -32.13
CA GLN A 23 1.58 -8.86 -31.73
C GLN A 23 1.63 -8.85 -30.21
N LYS A 24 1.07 -9.90 -29.60
CA LYS A 24 1.16 -10.16 -28.17
C LYS A 24 2.64 -10.32 -27.85
N LYS A 25 3.27 -9.26 -27.35
CA LYS A 25 4.66 -9.26 -26.86
C LYS A 25 4.70 -10.22 -25.67
N THR A 26 5.07 -11.46 -25.93
CA THR A 26 5.35 -12.44 -24.88
C THR A 26 6.58 -11.96 -24.14
N THR A 27 6.39 -11.38 -22.96
CA THR A 27 7.48 -10.94 -22.09
C THR A 27 8.24 -12.19 -21.65
N ALA A 28 9.35 -12.48 -22.34
CA ALA A 28 10.26 -13.54 -21.92
C ALA A 28 10.74 -13.24 -20.50
N THR A 29 10.71 -14.24 -19.62
CA THR A 29 11.24 -14.13 -18.25
C THR A 29 12.69 -13.65 -18.34
N PRO A 30 13.07 -12.54 -17.68
CA PRO A 30 14.43 -12.02 -17.77
C PRO A 30 15.43 -13.09 -17.36
N GLU A 31 16.46 -13.31 -18.18
CA GLU A 31 17.49 -14.30 -17.89
C GLU A 31 18.26 -13.88 -16.63
N LEU A 32 18.22 -14.74 -15.60
CA LEU A 32 18.83 -14.47 -14.31
C LEU A 32 20.35 -14.69 -14.40
N ASN A 33 21.10 -13.62 -14.68
CA ASN A 33 22.55 -13.65 -14.64
C ASN A 33 23.09 -13.35 -13.23
N ARG A 34 24.39 -13.60 -13.01
CA ARG A 34 25.05 -13.38 -11.71
C ARG A 34 24.87 -11.95 -11.18
N ARG A 35 24.98 -10.95 -12.06
CA ARG A 35 24.83 -9.53 -11.69
C ARG A 35 23.41 -9.23 -11.20
N ALA A 36 22.39 -9.74 -11.89
CA ALA A 36 21.00 -9.61 -11.50
C ALA A 36 20.74 -10.28 -10.14
N THR A 37 21.27 -11.50 -9.94
CA THR A 37 21.20 -12.21 -8.65
C THR A 37 21.80 -11.38 -7.51
N ASP A 38 23.00 -10.82 -7.69
CA ASP A 38 23.65 -10.00 -6.67
C ASP A 38 22.86 -8.73 -6.35
N GLN A 39 22.28 -8.07 -7.38
CA GLN A 39 21.42 -6.90 -7.21
C GLN A 39 20.14 -7.24 -6.45
N ILE A 40 19.42 -8.31 -6.83
CA ILE A 40 18.20 -8.75 -6.15
C ILE A 40 18.48 -9.05 -4.67
N ARG A 41 19.61 -9.69 -4.36
CA ARG A 41 20.00 -9.99 -2.97
C ARG A 41 20.28 -8.72 -2.16
N ALA A 42 20.93 -7.73 -2.77
CA ALA A 42 21.19 -6.44 -2.13
C ALA A 42 19.89 -5.71 -1.81
N LEU A 43 18.99 -5.61 -2.79
CA LEU A 43 17.67 -4.97 -2.66
C LEU A 43 16.80 -5.68 -1.61
N ALA A 44 16.78 -7.02 -1.58
CA ALA A 44 16.01 -7.77 -0.61
C ALA A 44 16.49 -7.51 0.83
N ARG A 45 17.81 -7.43 1.04
CA ARG A 45 18.40 -7.05 2.34
C ARG A 45 17.97 -5.65 2.76
N GLU A 46 18.01 -4.70 1.82
CA GLU A 46 17.62 -3.31 2.08
C GLU A 46 16.14 -3.21 2.44
N LYS A 47 15.25 -3.93 1.73
CA LYS A 47 13.82 -3.95 2.04
C LYS A 47 13.49 -4.55 3.41
N VAL A 48 14.28 -5.50 3.93
CA VAL A 48 14.14 -5.96 5.32
C VAL A 48 14.48 -4.85 6.32
N LYS A 49 15.49 -4.02 6.05
CA LYS A 49 15.79 -2.86 6.90
C LYS A 49 14.68 -1.82 6.84
N ALA A 50 14.21 -1.51 5.63
CA ALA A 50 13.09 -0.60 5.42
C ALA A 50 11.79 -1.08 6.10
N LEU A 51 11.60 -2.40 6.21
CA LEU A 51 10.51 -2.97 7.01
C LEU A 51 10.66 -2.61 8.49
N SER A 52 11.85 -2.75 9.08
CA SER A 52 12.10 -2.33 10.47
C SER A 52 11.84 -0.82 10.65
N ASP A 53 12.26 0.01 9.70
CA ASP A 53 12.03 1.46 9.72
C ASP A 53 10.54 1.79 9.63
N LEU A 54 9.78 1.10 8.76
CA LEU A 54 8.33 1.23 8.66
C LEU A 54 7.64 0.91 9.98
N LEU A 55 7.98 -0.23 10.61
CA LEU A 55 7.37 -0.62 11.88
C LEU A 55 7.69 0.38 12.99
N ASN A 56 8.92 0.91 13.04
CA ASN A 56 9.28 1.95 13.99
C ASN A 56 8.57 3.29 13.71
N ALA A 57 8.38 3.68 12.44
CA ALA A 57 7.58 4.85 12.10
C ALA A 57 6.13 4.68 12.59
N ILE A 58 5.56 3.48 12.44
CA ILE A 58 4.23 3.13 12.96
C ILE A 58 4.21 3.01 14.49
N ALA A 59 5.34 2.78 15.15
CA ALA A 59 5.44 2.78 16.61
C ALA A 59 5.82 4.15 17.22
N ASN A 60 6.22 5.13 16.39
CA ASN A 60 6.70 6.41 16.88
C ASN A 60 5.56 7.28 17.44
N GLU A 61 5.68 7.84 18.64
CA GLU A 61 4.60 8.62 19.27
C GLU A 61 4.38 10.03 18.71
N ASP A 62 5.41 10.62 18.07
CA ASP A 62 5.39 11.96 17.49
C ASP A 62 4.60 12.01 16.17
N LEU A 63 4.41 10.86 15.50
CA LEU A 63 3.60 10.79 14.29
C LEU A 63 2.10 10.93 14.61
N THR A 64 1.42 11.81 13.88
CA THR A 64 -0.04 11.92 13.99
C THR A 64 -0.72 10.64 13.48
N THR A 65 -1.97 10.40 13.89
CA THR A 65 -2.77 9.28 13.38
C THR A 65 -2.90 9.33 11.85
N TYR A 66 -2.99 10.54 11.28
CA TYR A 66 -3.09 10.73 9.84
C TYR A 66 -1.81 10.30 9.12
N ASP A 67 -0.65 10.80 9.56
CA ASP A 67 0.64 10.49 8.94
C ASP A 67 0.95 9.00 9.03
N ARG A 68 0.59 8.37 10.14
CA ARG A 68 0.77 6.93 10.32
C ARG A 68 -0.08 6.11 9.36
N LYS A 69 -1.35 6.50 9.18
CA LYS A 69 -2.23 5.85 8.19
C LYS A 69 -1.70 6.03 6.77
N TYR A 70 -1.14 7.20 6.46
CA TYR A 70 -0.50 7.46 5.18
C TYR A 70 0.71 6.55 4.94
N VAL A 71 1.60 6.43 5.93
CA VAL A 71 2.76 5.53 5.90
C VAL A 71 2.33 4.06 5.73
N ILE A 72 1.27 3.62 6.43
CA ILE A 72 0.71 2.28 6.27
C ILE A 72 0.22 2.04 4.83
N LEU A 73 -0.60 2.94 4.30
CA LEU A 73 -1.17 2.80 2.95
C LEU A 73 -0.07 2.77 1.87
N ASN A 74 0.90 3.68 1.94
CA ASN A 74 1.99 3.74 0.97
C ASN A 74 2.87 2.49 0.96
N SER A 75 2.95 1.76 2.09
CA SER A 75 3.77 0.56 2.19
C SER A 75 3.33 -0.57 1.25
N TYR A 76 2.07 -0.60 0.84
CA TYR A 76 1.50 -1.64 -0.04
C TYR A 76 0.79 -1.09 -1.28
N MET A 77 0.57 0.22 -1.37
CA MET A 77 0.08 0.87 -2.59
C MET A 77 1.22 1.20 -3.55
N PRO A 78 0.96 1.24 -4.88
CA PRO A 78 1.97 1.64 -5.88
C PRO A 78 2.58 3.02 -5.56
N SER A 79 3.81 3.00 -5.06
CA SER A 79 4.58 4.19 -4.69
C SER A 79 6.07 3.86 -4.64
N ASN A 80 6.94 4.88 -4.52
CA ASN A 80 8.38 4.65 -4.34
C ASN A 80 8.70 3.95 -3.01
N ASP A 81 7.83 4.12 -2.01
CA ASP A 81 7.99 3.57 -0.66
C ASP A 81 7.30 2.20 -0.51
N GLN A 82 6.80 1.63 -1.61
CA GLN A 82 6.14 0.33 -1.60
C GLN A 82 7.14 -0.76 -1.15
N LEU A 83 6.80 -1.45 -0.07
CA LEU A 83 7.55 -2.60 0.45
C LEU A 83 6.85 -3.91 0.11
N PHE A 84 5.53 -3.93 0.21
CA PHE A 84 4.70 -5.11 0.01
C PHE A 84 4.13 -5.14 -1.40
N PHE A 85 4.03 -6.34 -1.97
CA PHE A 85 3.53 -6.50 -3.33
C PHE A 85 2.11 -5.95 -3.51
N ASN A 86 1.26 -6.13 -2.49
CA ASN A 86 -0.08 -5.56 -2.38
C ASN A 86 -0.58 -5.67 -0.93
N ASP A 87 -1.80 -5.23 -0.70
CA ASP A 87 -2.54 -5.31 0.58
C ASP A 87 -3.00 -6.72 0.95
N GLY A 88 -2.93 -7.68 0.03
CA GLY A 88 -3.23 -9.10 0.25
C GLY A 88 -2.05 -9.93 0.75
N VAL A 89 -0.88 -9.30 0.97
CA VAL A 89 0.29 -9.99 1.53
C VAL A 89 -0.04 -10.55 2.91
N ILE A 90 0.28 -11.83 3.11
CA ILE A 90 0.03 -12.54 4.37
C ILE A 90 1.22 -12.38 5.31
N VAL A 91 0.91 -12.06 6.56
CA VAL A 91 1.84 -11.88 7.68
C VAL A 91 1.39 -12.74 8.85
N GLU A 92 2.26 -13.61 9.33
CA GLU A 92 2.05 -14.30 10.62
C GLU A 92 2.23 -13.30 11.76
N ASP A 93 1.18 -13.08 12.54
CA ASP A 93 1.07 -12.02 13.55
C ASP A 93 2.02 -12.25 14.74
N ASP A 94 2.95 -11.33 14.96
CA ASP A 94 3.86 -11.26 16.11
C ASP A 94 3.60 -10.03 17.01
N ILE A 95 2.46 -9.35 16.82
CA ILE A 95 2.05 -8.21 17.65
C ILE A 95 1.63 -8.69 19.04
N ASP A 96 1.02 -9.87 19.17
CA ASP A 96 0.83 -10.52 20.46
C ASP A 96 2.15 -11.15 20.95
N PRO A 97 2.68 -10.76 22.13
CA PRO A 97 3.91 -11.35 22.69
C PRO A 97 3.87 -12.87 22.86
N ALA A 98 2.69 -13.50 22.89
CA ALA A 98 2.53 -14.95 22.97
C ALA A 98 2.77 -15.65 21.63
N HIS A 99 2.68 -14.95 20.50
CA HIS A 99 2.93 -15.51 19.17
C HIS A 99 4.41 -15.45 18.82
N THR A 100 5.13 -16.53 19.15
CA THR A 100 6.59 -16.63 18.88
C THR A 100 6.95 -17.71 17.87
N ALA A 101 5.96 -18.38 17.29
CA ALA A 101 6.13 -19.52 16.40
C ALA A 101 4.92 -19.66 15.46
N PRO A 102 5.05 -20.41 14.35
CA PRO A 102 3.92 -20.65 13.47
C PRO A 102 2.74 -21.27 14.23
N ALA A 103 1.56 -20.65 14.15
CA ALA A 103 0.34 -21.12 14.78
C ALA A 103 -0.87 -20.94 13.86
N ALA A 104 -1.77 -21.92 13.85
CA ALA A 104 -2.99 -21.84 13.06
C ALA A 104 -3.83 -20.63 13.50
N GLY A 105 -4.27 -19.81 12.52
CA GLY A 105 -5.08 -18.63 12.77
C GLY A 105 -4.31 -17.37 13.17
N SER A 106 -2.97 -17.42 13.21
CA SER A 106 -2.11 -16.22 13.40
C SER A 106 -1.90 -15.42 12.11
N ASP A 107 -2.38 -15.90 10.97
CA ASP A 107 -2.23 -15.22 9.69
C ASP A 107 -3.14 -13.99 9.60
N ALA A 108 -2.55 -12.85 9.27
CA ALA A 108 -3.24 -11.60 8.97
C ALA A 108 -2.82 -11.07 7.60
N VAL A 109 -3.74 -10.39 6.91
CA VAL A 109 -3.37 -9.56 5.76
C VAL A 109 -2.57 -8.35 6.26
N ILE A 110 -1.65 -7.83 5.43
CA ILE A 110 -0.71 -6.79 5.84
C ILE A 110 -1.40 -5.54 6.41
N ASP A 111 -2.52 -5.13 5.82
CA ASP A 111 -3.28 -3.97 6.31
C ASP A 111 -3.77 -4.17 7.76
N ARG A 112 -4.27 -5.38 8.07
CA ARG A 112 -4.71 -5.75 9.43
C ARG A 112 -3.52 -5.83 10.38
N TYR A 113 -2.41 -6.43 9.93
CA TYR A 113 -1.20 -6.54 10.75
C TYR A 113 -0.65 -5.16 11.16
N LEU A 114 -0.47 -4.23 10.20
CA LEU A 114 0.04 -2.89 10.48
C LEU A 114 -0.95 -2.05 11.32
N SER A 115 -2.25 -2.24 11.12
CA SER A 115 -3.28 -1.61 11.96
C SER A 115 -3.27 -2.15 13.40
N ASN A 116 -3.08 -3.47 13.57
CA ASN A 116 -2.93 -4.08 14.89
C ASN A 116 -1.68 -3.55 15.60
N LEU A 117 -0.56 -3.36 14.89
CA LEU A 117 0.64 -2.74 15.43
C LEU A 117 0.35 -1.35 16.01
N ASP A 118 -0.27 -0.44 15.23
CA ASP A 118 -0.63 0.91 15.72
C ASP A 118 -1.55 0.87 16.95
N LEU A 119 -2.52 -0.04 16.91
CA LEU A 119 -3.54 -0.14 17.95
C LEU A 119 -3.01 -0.73 19.25
N PHE A 120 -2.16 -1.77 19.18
CA PHE A 120 -1.83 -2.58 20.35
C PHE A 120 -0.40 -2.45 20.84
N TYR A 121 0.53 -1.98 20.02
CA TYR A 121 1.90 -1.74 20.44
C TYR A 121 2.05 -0.38 21.13
N GLN A 122 2.75 -0.34 22.26
CA GLN A 122 3.00 0.89 23.01
C GLN A 122 3.97 1.77 22.21
N LYS A 123 3.54 3.00 21.94
CA LYS A 123 4.32 3.97 21.18
C LYS A 123 5.50 4.52 21.99
N SER A 124 6.54 4.96 21.29
CA SER A 124 7.79 5.48 21.86
C SER A 124 8.35 6.61 20.98
N THR A 125 9.13 7.52 21.55
CA THR A 125 9.93 8.51 20.78
C THR A 125 11.20 7.89 20.18
N THR A 126 11.64 6.75 20.71
CA THR A 126 12.81 6.01 20.23
C THR A 126 12.40 4.75 19.48
N ASN A 127 13.28 4.27 18.59
CA ASN A 127 13.08 3.00 17.91
C ASN A 127 13.10 1.85 18.92
N THR A 128 12.07 1.00 18.90
CA THR A 128 11.93 -0.15 19.79
C THR A 128 11.73 -1.47 19.05
N ILE A 129 11.73 -1.47 17.72
CA ILE A 129 11.62 -2.67 16.89
C ILE A 129 12.94 -2.84 16.14
N GLU A 130 13.65 -3.94 16.35
CA GLU A 130 14.97 -4.15 15.77
C GLU A 130 15.05 -5.48 15.04
N PHE A 131 15.65 -5.44 13.84
CA PHE A 131 15.96 -6.64 13.08
C PHE A 131 17.47 -6.90 13.07
N SER A 132 17.85 -8.14 13.36
CA SER A 132 19.24 -8.59 13.39
C SER A 132 19.42 -9.91 12.63
N ASN A 133 20.67 -10.36 12.49
CA ASN A 133 21.01 -11.63 11.84
C ASN A 133 20.42 -11.79 10.42
N ILE A 134 20.45 -10.72 9.62
CA ILE A 134 19.83 -10.70 8.29
C ILE A 134 20.67 -11.53 7.30
N VAL A 135 20.14 -12.69 6.93
CA VAL A 135 20.74 -13.64 5.97
C VAL A 135 19.86 -13.75 4.74
N VAL A 136 20.39 -13.33 3.59
CA VAL A 136 19.71 -13.44 2.31
C VAL A 136 20.04 -14.79 1.68
N GLY A 137 19.02 -15.57 1.34
CA GLY A 137 19.16 -16.85 0.64
C GLY A 137 19.49 -16.68 -0.85
N ASP A 138 19.48 -17.80 -1.57
CA ASP A 138 19.74 -17.80 -3.01
C ASP A 138 18.53 -17.31 -3.81
N VAL A 139 18.79 -16.56 -4.87
CA VAL A 139 17.76 -16.14 -5.82
C VAL A 139 17.47 -17.32 -6.74
N LYS A 140 16.20 -17.63 -6.89
CA LYS A 140 15.74 -18.73 -7.73
C LYS A 140 14.89 -18.20 -8.85
N ALA A 141 15.03 -18.80 -10.03
CA ALA A 141 14.10 -18.59 -11.12
C ALA A 141 12.72 -19.13 -10.69
N GLY A 142 11.70 -18.28 -10.70
CA GLY A 142 10.31 -18.71 -10.62
C GLY A 142 9.68 -18.71 -12.01
N GLU A 143 8.48 -19.28 -12.12
CA GLU A 143 7.74 -19.37 -13.39
C GLU A 143 7.48 -17.99 -14.00
N LYS A 144 7.06 -17.04 -13.15
CA LYS A 144 6.72 -15.67 -13.56
C LYS A 144 7.76 -14.63 -13.14
N TYR A 145 8.29 -14.77 -11.93
CA TYR A 145 9.23 -13.83 -11.32
C TYR A 145 10.32 -14.60 -10.59
N PRO A 146 11.59 -14.15 -10.61
CA PRO A 146 12.57 -14.61 -9.66
C PRO A 146 12.12 -14.36 -8.22
N TYR A 147 12.51 -15.23 -7.30
CA TYR A 147 12.15 -15.12 -5.90
C TYR A 147 13.36 -15.36 -5.00
N VAL A 148 13.32 -14.78 -3.79
CA VAL A 148 14.36 -14.91 -2.78
C VAL A 148 13.75 -14.89 -1.38
N LYS A 149 14.34 -15.64 -0.46
CA LYS A 149 13.97 -15.63 0.96
C LYS A 149 15.04 -14.91 1.78
N VAL A 150 14.62 -14.11 2.75
CA VAL A 150 15.52 -13.45 3.71
C VAL A 150 15.14 -13.88 5.11
N PHE A 151 16.09 -14.44 5.83
CA PHE A 151 15.94 -14.86 7.22
C PHE A 151 16.51 -13.79 8.13
N PHE A 152 15.83 -13.50 9.23
CA PHE A 152 16.25 -12.48 10.20
C PHE A 152 15.63 -12.75 11.56
N THR A 153 16.23 -12.17 12.60
CA THR A 153 15.66 -12.15 13.95
C THR A 153 14.92 -10.83 14.15
N SER A 154 13.66 -10.89 14.56
CA SER A 154 12.82 -9.73 14.91
C SER A 154 12.71 -9.61 16.43
N GLU A 155 12.98 -8.44 16.98
CA GLU A 155 12.85 -8.16 18.41
C GLU A 155 12.07 -6.86 18.65
N PHE A 156 11.00 -6.97 19.43
CA PHE A 156 10.20 -5.83 19.89
C PHE A 156 10.61 -5.51 21.34
N LYS A 157 11.36 -4.43 21.55
CA LYS A 157 11.85 -4.00 22.88
C LYS A 157 10.83 -3.18 23.68
N GLY A 158 9.76 -2.72 23.02
CA GLY A 158 8.64 -2.01 23.62
C GLY A 158 7.69 -2.94 24.37
N LYS A 159 6.44 -2.48 24.57
CA LYS A 159 5.42 -3.20 25.33
C LYS A 159 4.12 -3.28 24.55
N HIS A 160 3.31 -4.29 24.83
CA HIS A 160 1.93 -4.30 24.38
C HIS A 160 1.08 -3.41 25.31
N LYS A 161 0.05 -2.72 24.79
CA LYS A 161 -0.78 -1.79 25.58
C LYS A 161 -1.62 -2.49 26.65
N SER A 162 -2.02 -3.73 26.41
CA SER A 162 -2.91 -4.50 27.30
C SER A 162 -2.33 -5.81 27.82
N ILE A 163 -1.18 -6.27 27.30
CA ILE A 163 -0.57 -7.55 27.67
C ILE A 163 0.74 -7.25 28.39
N THR A 164 0.92 -7.83 29.58
CA THR A 164 2.11 -7.60 30.41
C THR A 164 3.28 -8.52 30.07
N THR A 165 3.03 -9.59 29.32
CA THR A 165 4.07 -10.51 28.83
C THR A 165 5.08 -9.74 27.96
N PRO A 166 6.38 -9.81 28.27
CA PRO A 166 7.40 -9.19 27.44
C PRO A 166 7.54 -9.93 26.12
N TYR A 167 7.80 -9.19 25.06
CA TYR A 167 8.18 -9.77 23.76
C TYR A 167 9.48 -10.57 23.87
N LYS A 168 9.60 -11.57 23.00
CA LYS A 168 10.81 -12.38 22.84
C LYS A 168 11.35 -12.18 21.42
N PRO A 169 12.67 -12.28 21.20
CA PRO A 169 13.21 -12.35 19.85
C PRO A 169 12.61 -13.55 19.10
N THR A 170 12.14 -13.33 17.89
CA THR A 170 11.56 -14.37 17.02
C THR A 170 12.37 -14.50 15.74
N GLN A 171 12.48 -15.72 15.22
CA GLN A 171 13.10 -15.95 13.91
C GLN A 171 12.02 -15.84 12.83
N ARG A 172 12.29 -15.03 11.82
CA ARG A 172 11.34 -14.67 10.77
C ARG A 172 11.94 -14.93 9.39
N VAL A 173 11.06 -15.17 8.43
CA VAL A 173 11.39 -15.26 7.01
C VAL A 173 10.51 -14.30 6.23
N ALA A 174 11.15 -13.46 5.42
CA ALA A 174 10.50 -12.63 4.42
C ALA A 174 10.71 -13.27 3.04
N GLU A 175 9.61 -13.47 2.32
CA GLU A 175 9.64 -13.97 0.95
C GLU A 175 9.44 -12.81 -0.01
N PHE A 176 10.28 -12.74 -1.03
CA PHE A 176 10.31 -11.67 -2.01
C PHE A 176 10.12 -12.20 -3.42
N ILE A 177 9.45 -11.40 -4.25
CA ILE A 177 9.54 -11.50 -5.71
C ILE A 177 10.36 -10.35 -6.26
N ALA A 178 11.02 -10.57 -7.40
CA ALA A 178 11.73 -9.56 -8.14
C ALA A 178 11.06 -9.30 -9.50
N ALA A 179 10.78 -8.05 -9.82
CA ALA A 179 10.30 -7.61 -11.12
C ALA A 179 11.34 -6.71 -11.78
N SER A 180 11.50 -6.85 -13.10
CA SER A 180 12.33 -5.92 -13.89
C SER A 180 11.40 -4.89 -14.56
N VAL A 181 11.59 -3.62 -14.23
CA VAL A 181 10.84 -2.48 -14.76
C VAL A 181 11.87 -1.53 -15.35
N ASP A 182 11.77 -1.25 -16.66
CA ASP A 182 12.70 -0.37 -17.37
C ASP A 182 14.19 -0.75 -17.17
N ASP A 183 14.48 -2.06 -17.22
CA ASP A 183 15.80 -2.65 -16.99
C ASP A 183 16.36 -2.50 -15.57
N GLU A 184 15.54 -2.03 -14.62
CA GLU A 184 15.87 -1.97 -13.20
C GLU A 184 15.12 -3.04 -12.40
N TRP A 185 15.83 -3.72 -11.49
CA TRP A 185 15.24 -4.70 -10.60
C TRP A 185 14.58 -4.00 -9.41
N ILE A 186 13.33 -4.36 -9.15
CA ILE A 186 12.57 -3.96 -7.95
C ILE A 186 12.14 -5.23 -7.23
N VAL A 187 12.19 -5.23 -5.90
CA VAL A 187 11.76 -6.38 -5.09
C VAL A 187 10.62 -5.98 -4.15
N TYR A 188 9.68 -6.91 -3.95
CA TYR A 188 8.51 -6.73 -3.11
C TYR A 188 8.35 -7.90 -2.16
N ILE A 189 7.96 -7.63 -0.91
CA ILE A 189 7.60 -8.66 0.07
C ILE A 189 6.25 -9.26 -0.33
N THR A 190 6.19 -10.58 -0.45
CA THR A 190 4.95 -11.34 -0.73
C THR A 190 4.43 -12.10 0.48
N ARG A 191 5.29 -12.37 1.46
CA ARG A 191 4.93 -13.05 2.72
C ARG A 191 5.91 -12.69 3.84
N LEU A 192 5.40 -12.56 5.05
CA LEU A 192 6.19 -12.55 6.29
C LEU A 192 5.72 -13.70 7.20
N ALA A 193 6.63 -14.58 7.60
CA ALA A 193 6.31 -15.74 8.40
C ALA A 193 7.33 -15.96 9.52
N PHE A 194 6.97 -16.74 10.53
CA PHE A 194 7.94 -17.33 11.44
C PHE A 194 8.79 -18.36 10.69
N GLN A 195 10.07 -18.41 11.02
CA GLN A 195 10.94 -19.43 10.50
C GLN A 195 10.54 -20.78 11.12
N SER A 196 10.01 -21.70 10.31
CA SER A 196 9.78 -23.06 10.77
C SER A 196 11.11 -23.85 10.78
N PRO A 197 11.33 -24.77 11.74
CA PRO A 197 12.53 -25.60 11.79
C PRO A 197 12.69 -26.44 10.51
N THR A 198 11.58 -26.86 9.92
CA THR A 198 11.52 -27.69 8.71
C THR A 198 11.77 -26.88 7.43
N ALA A 199 11.49 -25.57 7.42
CA ALA A 199 11.68 -24.71 6.24
C ALA A 199 13.15 -24.50 5.86
N MET A 200 14.13 -24.89 6.70
CA MET A 200 15.52 -24.96 6.28
C MET A 200 15.79 -26.09 5.28
N GLN A 201 14.95 -27.14 5.24
CA GLN A 201 15.03 -28.22 4.26
C GLN A 201 14.13 -27.97 3.03
N ASP A 202 12.96 -27.35 3.19
CA ASP A 202 11.97 -27.22 2.12
C ASP A 202 12.21 -25.97 1.25
N ASN A 203 13.23 -26.11 0.42
CA ASN A 203 13.30 -25.40 -0.84
C ASN A 203 12.18 -25.92 -1.78
N ILE A 204 11.29 -25.01 -2.21
CA ILE A 204 10.41 -25.11 -3.39
C ILE A 204 9.05 -25.81 -3.16
N ALA A 205 8.02 -25.03 -2.82
CA ALA A 205 6.69 -25.23 -3.38
C ALA A 205 6.18 -23.85 -3.81
N ALA A 206 5.79 -23.73 -5.08
CA ALA A 206 5.35 -22.48 -5.69
C ALA A 206 4.29 -21.79 -4.82
N LEU A 207 4.44 -20.48 -4.60
CA LEU A 207 3.43 -19.68 -3.93
C LEU A 207 2.09 -19.86 -4.68
N PRO A 208 1.01 -20.34 -4.03
CA PRO A 208 -0.29 -20.26 -4.64
C PRO A 208 -0.61 -18.78 -4.82
N VAL A 209 -0.80 -18.36 -6.07
CA VAL A 209 -1.41 -17.07 -6.36
C VAL A 209 -2.75 -17.07 -5.65
N SER A 210 -2.86 -16.33 -4.54
CA SER A 210 -4.11 -16.16 -3.81
C SER A 210 -5.11 -15.44 -4.73
N THR A 211 -5.84 -16.22 -5.51
CA THR A 211 -7.13 -15.80 -6.06
C THR A 211 -8.01 -15.53 -4.85
N SER A 212 -8.31 -14.26 -4.61
CA SER A 212 -9.31 -13.87 -3.61
C SER A 212 -10.62 -14.56 -3.98
N THR A 213 -10.97 -15.62 -3.26
CA THR A 213 -12.26 -16.27 -3.40
C THR A 213 -13.31 -15.24 -3.03
N ASN A 214 -14.07 -14.82 -4.05
CA ASN A 214 -15.28 -14.04 -3.90
C ASN A 214 -16.12 -14.67 -2.79
N ALA A 215 -16.39 -13.91 -1.74
CA ALA A 215 -17.32 -14.31 -0.71
C ALA A 215 -18.68 -14.58 -1.37
N GLU A 216 -19.12 -15.83 -1.33
CA GLU A 216 -20.49 -16.21 -1.68
C GLU A 216 -21.46 -15.39 -0.84
N LYS A 217 -22.28 -14.61 -1.55
CA LYS A 217 -23.46 -13.95 -1.02
C LYS A 217 -24.43 -15.03 -0.53
N PRO A 218 -24.79 -15.07 0.77
CA PRO A 218 -25.86 -15.95 1.23
C PRO A 218 -27.16 -15.47 0.59
N THR A 219 -27.77 -16.35 -0.21
CA THR A 219 -29.15 -16.22 -0.66
C THR A 219 -30.03 -16.95 0.35
N ASP A 220 -31.21 -16.38 0.61
CA ASP A 220 -32.30 -16.85 1.45
C ASP A 220 -32.24 -16.56 2.96
N MET A 221 -32.75 -15.37 3.33
CA MET A 221 -33.56 -15.25 4.54
C MET A 221 -34.98 -14.80 4.19
N ALA A 222 -35.91 -15.56 4.76
CA ALA A 222 -37.33 -15.50 4.55
C ALA A 222 -37.95 -14.14 4.91
N LYS A 223 -38.95 -13.82 4.09
CA LYS A 223 -39.98 -12.79 4.21
C LYS A 223 -40.59 -12.77 5.63
N ALA A 224 -40.32 -11.69 6.38
CA ALA A 224 -41.09 -11.31 7.56
C ALA A 224 -41.91 -10.05 7.25
N GLU A 225 -43.21 -10.10 7.56
CA GLU A 225 -44.21 -9.06 7.30
C GLU A 225 -43.98 -7.80 8.14
N PRO A 226 -44.33 -6.60 7.63
CA PRO A 226 -44.19 -5.35 8.36
C PRO A 226 -45.37 -5.10 9.30
N LYS A 227 -45.11 -5.05 10.61
CA LYS A 227 -46.02 -4.41 11.57
C LYS A 227 -45.89 -2.88 11.46
N LYS A 228 -47.03 -2.23 11.21
CA LYS A 228 -47.24 -0.79 11.31
C LYS A 228 -47.00 -0.33 12.76
N GLU A 229 -46.06 0.58 12.95
CA GLU A 229 -46.04 1.48 14.10
C GLU A 229 -46.03 2.94 13.64
N THR A 230 -46.90 3.70 14.29
CA THR A 230 -47.27 5.11 14.07
C THR A 230 -46.14 6.08 14.46
N PRO A 231 -45.99 7.24 13.80
CA PRO A 231 -44.95 8.20 14.12
C PRO A 231 -45.37 9.13 15.26
N ALA A 232 -44.70 9.01 16.41
CA ALA A 232 -44.70 10.03 17.45
C ALA A 232 -43.41 10.85 17.37
N SER A 233 -43.57 12.06 16.82
CA SER A 233 -42.90 13.32 17.16
C SER A 233 -41.53 13.26 17.87
N VAL A 234 -40.45 13.51 17.12
CA VAL A 234 -39.21 14.09 17.66
C VAL A 234 -38.83 15.30 16.81
N LYS A 235 -39.50 16.42 17.09
CA LYS A 235 -38.99 17.76 16.79
C LYS A 235 -38.19 18.22 18.01
N ASN A 236 -37.07 18.89 17.74
CA ASN A 236 -36.17 19.59 18.67
C ASN A 236 -34.95 18.80 19.15
N LEU A 237 -33.88 18.86 18.37
CA LEU A 237 -32.52 18.96 18.92
C LEU A 237 -31.62 19.71 17.93
N GLY A 238 -31.88 21.00 17.79
CA GLY A 238 -31.11 21.91 16.95
C GLY A 238 -31.34 23.34 17.39
N LYS A 239 -30.52 23.78 18.37
CA LYS A 239 -30.18 25.17 18.75
C LYS A 239 -29.92 25.26 20.25
N GLN A 240 -28.71 24.96 20.71
CA GLN A 240 -28.23 25.54 21.97
C GLN A 240 -26.72 25.36 22.20
N VAL A 241 -25.87 26.00 21.39
CA VAL A 241 -24.54 26.41 21.88
C VAL A 241 -24.11 27.69 21.17
N SER A 242 -24.53 28.84 21.69
CA SER A 242 -23.85 30.14 21.49
C SER A 242 -24.51 31.22 22.34
N SER A 243 -24.09 31.32 23.60
CA SER A 243 -24.02 32.61 24.33
C SER A 243 -23.63 32.37 25.79
N ALA A 244 -22.34 32.50 26.12
CA ALA A 244 -21.90 32.85 27.48
C ALA A 244 -20.40 33.20 27.51
N SER A 245 -20.06 34.46 27.17
CA SER A 245 -18.90 35.17 27.75
C SER A 245 -18.92 36.65 27.36
N ALA A 246 -19.90 37.39 27.88
CA ALA A 246 -19.83 38.84 27.95
C ALA A 246 -19.15 39.23 29.27
N GLN A 247 -17.81 39.18 29.31
CA GLN A 247 -17.04 39.81 30.37
C GLN A 247 -16.40 41.10 29.84
N LYS A 248 -16.92 42.18 30.40
CA LYS A 248 -16.63 43.59 30.22
C LYS A 248 -15.17 43.89 30.57
N GLN A 249 -14.31 44.15 29.60
CA GLN A 249 -13.08 44.92 29.79
C GLN A 249 -12.94 45.96 28.69
N LYS A 250 -13.15 47.23 29.08
CA LYS A 250 -12.69 48.40 28.36
C LYS A 250 -11.23 48.62 28.77
N THR A 251 -10.30 48.50 27.82
CA THR A 251 -9.12 49.38 27.73
C THR A 251 -8.41 49.14 26.39
N THR A 252 -8.37 50.22 25.61
CA THR A 252 -7.43 50.59 24.55
C THR A 252 -6.13 49.77 24.43
N ALA A 253 -5.97 49.06 23.31
CA ALA A 253 -4.71 49.02 22.55
C ALA A 253 -5.01 48.61 21.10
N LEU A 254 -4.74 49.55 20.20
CA LEU A 254 -4.79 49.39 18.75
C LEU A 254 -3.51 48.63 18.33
N ILE A 255 -3.62 47.34 18.01
CA ILE A 255 -2.58 46.62 17.26
C ILE A 255 -3.24 46.07 16.00
N LYS A 256 -2.97 46.74 14.88
CA LYS A 256 -3.29 46.29 13.53
C LYS A 256 -2.08 45.55 12.95
N VAL A 257 -2.42 44.61 12.06
CA VAL A 257 -1.59 43.84 11.11
C VAL A 257 -0.92 42.64 11.78
N GLY A 258 -1.21 41.37 11.44
CA GLY A 258 -1.82 40.83 10.24
C GLY A 258 -1.04 39.57 9.87
N VAL A 259 -1.33 38.44 10.53
CA VAL A 259 -0.83 37.12 10.14
C VAL A 259 -2.03 36.20 10.07
N GLY A 260 -2.35 35.83 8.83
CA GLY A 260 -3.54 35.07 8.49
C GLY A 260 -3.52 33.68 9.11
N VAL A 261 -4.66 33.33 9.68
CA VAL A 261 -5.04 31.97 10.03
C VAL A 261 -5.22 31.18 8.73
N ALA A 262 -4.16 30.51 8.28
CA ALA A 262 -4.19 29.58 7.15
C ALA A 262 -3.75 28.18 7.62
N ALA A 263 -4.52 27.57 8.54
CA ALA A 263 -4.14 26.28 9.12
C ALA A 263 -5.25 25.21 9.15
N LEU A 264 -6.45 25.46 8.60
CA LEU A 264 -7.58 24.52 8.75
C LEU A 264 -8.19 23.97 7.46
N ALA A 265 -7.67 24.32 6.28
CA ALA A 265 -8.19 23.82 5.00
C ALA A 265 -7.39 22.64 4.40
N PHE A 266 -6.17 22.37 4.89
CA PHE A 266 -5.32 21.33 4.30
C PHE A 266 -5.68 19.92 4.77
N GLY A 267 -6.09 19.72 6.03
CA GLY A 267 -6.38 18.37 6.54
C GLY A 267 -7.56 17.67 5.84
N THR A 268 -8.56 18.41 5.38
CA THR A 268 -9.76 17.81 4.75
C THR A 268 -9.50 17.38 3.31
N ALA A 269 -8.73 18.15 2.53
CA ALA A 269 -8.42 17.82 1.14
C ALA A 269 -7.57 16.55 1.04
N THR A 270 -6.55 16.43 1.87
CA THR A 270 -5.63 15.27 1.85
C THR A 270 -6.28 13.99 2.39
N PHE A 271 -7.26 14.11 3.31
CA PHE A 271 -8.06 12.95 3.76
C PHE A 271 -9.00 12.42 2.66
N LEU A 272 -9.63 13.32 1.90
CA LEU A 272 -10.52 12.91 0.81
C LEU A 272 -9.74 12.23 -0.33
N MET A 273 -8.54 12.73 -0.66
CA MET A 273 -7.67 12.13 -1.68
C MET A 273 -7.24 10.70 -1.30
N LEU A 274 -6.78 10.47 -0.07
CA LEU A 274 -6.39 9.12 0.37
C LEU A 274 -7.55 8.11 0.30
N ASN A 275 -8.75 8.54 0.68
CA ASN A 275 -9.89 7.64 0.70
C ASN A 275 -10.43 7.36 -0.72
N SER A 276 -10.38 8.35 -1.63
CA SER A 276 -10.73 8.12 -3.04
C SER A 276 -9.71 7.23 -3.74
N ASP A 277 -8.42 7.45 -3.50
CA ASP A 277 -7.34 6.70 -4.15
C ASP A 277 -7.33 5.25 -3.69
N HIS A 278 -7.56 5.00 -2.40
CA HIS A 278 -7.70 3.65 -1.87
C HIS A 278 -8.94 2.93 -2.43
N ALA A 279 -10.08 3.63 -2.55
CA ALA A 279 -11.29 3.05 -3.14
C ALA A 279 -11.10 2.72 -4.64
N ASP A 280 -10.41 3.58 -5.39
CA ASP A 280 -10.09 3.33 -6.80
C ASP A 280 -9.09 2.18 -6.96
N TYR A 281 -8.05 2.13 -6.10
CA TYR A 281 -7.12 1.01 -6.01
C TYR A 281 -7.87 -0.31 -5.80
N LYS A 282 -8.73 -0.41 -4.78
CA LYS A 282 -9.52 -1.63 -4.50
C LYS A 282 -10.39 -2.06 -5.69
N LYS A 283 -11.04 -1.10 -6.38
CA LYS A 283 -11.84 -1.38 -7.59
C LYS A 283 -11.00 -1.91 -8.75
N ARG A 284 -9.76 -1.43 -8.90
CA ARG A 284 -8.87 -1.85 -9.99
C ARG A 284 -8.27 -3.23 -9.77
N ILE A 285 -7.95 -3.61 -8.54
CA ILE A 285 -7.44 -4.96 -8.22
C ILE A 285 -8.52 -6.02 -8.40
N SER A 286 -9.79 -5.70 -8.12
CA SER A 286 -10.89 -6.64 -8.33
C SER A 286 -11.13 -7.00 -9.81
N ASN A 287 -10.58 -6.23 -10.75
CA ASN A 287 -10.61 -6.52 -12.17
C ASN A 287 -9.30 -7.22 -12.59
N ALA A 288 -9.22 -8.54 -12.38
CA ALA A 288 -8.01 -9.35 -12.49
C ALA A 288 -7.38 -9.46 -13.91
N GLU A 289 -7.89 -8.75 -14.91
CA GLU A 289 -7.40 -8.80 -16.28
C GLU A 289 -6.32 -7.73 -16.53
N GLY A 290 -5.10 -7.99 -16.05
CA GLY A 290 -3.90 -7.28 -16.52
C GLY A 290 -3.06 -6.65 -15.42
N ILE A 291 -2.02 -7.37 -14.98
CA ILE A 291 -0.96 -6.87 -14.09
C ILE A 291 0.04 -5.95 -14.87
N THR A 292 -0.34 -5.39 -16.02
CA THR A 292 0.61 -4.82 -16.99
C THR A 292 0.72 -3.28 -17.00
N SER A 293 0.20 -2.52 -16.05
CA SER A 293 0.37 -1.05 -16.13
C SER A 293 0.38 -0.28 -14.80
N TYR A 294 0.98 -0.82 -13.74
CA TYR A 294 1.11 -0.09 -12.47
C TYR A 294 2.43 0.69 -12.32
N ALA A 295 3.32 0.62 -13.31
CA ALA A 295 4.59 1.36 -13.32
C ALA A 295 4.67 2.33 -14.51
N ALA A 296 3.65 3.17 -14.71
CA ALA A 296 3.91 4.47 -15.33
C ALA A 296 4.24 5.42 -14.17
N PRO A 297 5.50 5.85 -13.98
CA PRO A 297 5.86 6.76 -12.91
C PRO A 297 5.09 8.07 -13.09
N GLY A 298 4.04 8.25 -12.30
CA GLY A 298 3.40 9.54 -12.09
C GLY A 298 4.24 10.35 -11.11
N ILE A 299 4.34 11.67 -11.35
CA ILE A 299 4.94 12.59 -10.39
C ILE A 299 3.97 12.69 -9.21
N TYR A 300 4.32 12.09 -8.08
CA TYR A 300 3.60 12.28 -6.82
C TYR A 300 4.28 13.41 -6.05
N ILE A 301 3.52 14.48 -5.78
CA ILE A 301 3.98 15.58 -4.92
C ILE A 301 3.54 15.22 -3.50
N SER A 302 4.46 14.76 -2.66
CA SER A 302 4.22 14.66 -1.22
C SER A 302 4.65 15.97 -0.55
N ALA A 303 3.71 16.61 0.14
CA ALA A 303 3.97 17.77 0.98
C ALA A 303 4.02 17.31 2.44
N GLY A 304 5.22 17.02 2.95
CA GLY A 304 5.43 16.71 4.36
C GLY A 304 5.67 17.99 5.17
N ALA A 305 4.93 18.17 6.27
CA ALA A 305 5.23 19.21 7.24
C ALA A 305 6.30 18.70 8.21
N ALA A 306 7.57 18.94 7.91
CA ALA A 306 8.62 18.78 8.91
C ALA A 306 8.53 19.95 9.92
N ALA A 307 8.61 19.64 11.22
CA ALA A 307 8.48 20.60 12.31
C ALA A 307 9.54 21.72 12.32
N VAL A 308 10.48 21.73 11.38
CA VAL A 308 11.39 22.85 11.11
C VAL A 308 11.58 22.96 9.59
N GLY A 309 10.67 23.67 8.91
CA GLY A 309 10.80 24.04 7.49
C GLY A 309 9.91 23.23 6.54
N VAL A 310 9.01 23.94 5.86
CA VAL A 310 8.25 23.41 4.71
C VAL A 310 9.23 23.27 3.53
N GLY A 311 9.71 22.05 3.28
CA GLY A 311 10.48 21.72 2.09
C GLY A 311 9.58 21.12 1.02
N ILE A 312 9.44 21.78 -0.13
CA ILE A 312 8.85 21.17 -1.33
C ILE A 312 9.97 20.43 -2.05
N GLY A 313 10.02 19.11 -1.92
CA GLY A 313 10.93 18.26 -2.67
C GLY A 313 10.33 17.92 -4.04
N LEU A 314 10.79 18.58 -5.10
CA LEU A 314 10.52 18.15 -6.48
C LEU A 314 11.64 17.20 -6.92
N THR A 315 11.44 15.89 -6.82
CA THR A 315 12.32 14.91 -7.45
C THR A 315 11.91 14.73 -8.92
N SER A 316 12.53 15.52 -9.80
CA SER A 316 12.48 15.32 -11.24
C SER A 316 13.57 14.31 -11.64
N LEU A 317 13.19 13.13 -12.11
CA LEU A 317 14.10 12.25 -12.87
C LEU A 317 14.43 12.92 -14.21
N GLY A 318 15.59 13.55 -14.26
CA GLY A 318 16.11 14.22 -15.45
C GLY A 318 16.35 13.24 -16.59
N ASN A 319 15.65 13.47 -17.71
CA ASN A 319 15.77 12.72 -18.94
C ASN A 319 17.05 13.15 -19.69
N PHE A 320 18.18 12.45 -19.49
CA PHE A 320 19.43 12.73 -20.22
C PHE A 320 19.37 12.19 -21.65
N LYS A 321 18.85 13.00 -22.56
CA LYS A 321 18.89 12.74 -24.01
C LYS A 321 20.13 13.41 -24.63
N LYS A 322 21.06 12.56 -25.10
CA LYS A 322 22.07 12.78 -26.17
C LYS A 322 23.08 13.92 -26.01
N ALA A 323 24.34 13.55 -25.77
CA ALA A 323 25.49 14.24 -26.37
C ALA A 323 26.15 13.29 -27.38
N LYS A 324 26.00 13.61 -28.67
CA LYS A 324 26.78 13.06 -29.78
C LYS A 324 28.17 13.73 -29.74
N ARG A 325 29.24 12.95 -29.78
CA ARG A 325 30.45 13.25 -30.54
C ARG A 325 30.92 11.98 -31.21
#